data_AF-A0A062WN90-F1
#
_entry.id   AF-A0A062WN90-F1
#
_cell.length_a   1.000
_cell.length_b   1.000
_cell.length_c   1.000
_cell.angle_alpha   90.00
_cell.angle_beta   90.00
_cell.angle_gamma   90.00
#
_symmetry.space_group_name_H-M   'P 1'
#
loop_
_entity.id
_entity.type
_entity.pdbx_description
1 polymer ?
#
loop_
_entity_poly.entity_id
_entity_poly.type
_entity_poly.pdbx_seq_one_letter_code
_entity_poly.pdbx_strand_id
1 'polypeptide(L)' 'MDVMGSSLAPRLVPDDLWKLVEPLLPRFETRPQGGGTAPVEDRAVFTAVVYMLTASPSGSFLDKLIFGVR' A
#
# COMPACT_ATOMS: atom_id res chain seq x y z
N MET A 1 1.16 -15.99 -11.01
CA MET A 1 2.04 -15.29 -10.06
C MET A 1 1.18 -14.95 -8.85
N ASP A 2 0.95 -15.91 -7.95
CA ASP A 2 -0.15 -15.86 -6.96
C ASP A 2 0.31 -16.19 -5.53
N VAL A 3 1.60 -15.98 -5.24
CA VAL A 3 2.19 -16.41 -3.95
C VAL A 3 2.84 -15.30 -3.13
N MET A 4 2.78 -14.04 -3.57
CA MET A 4 3.38 -12.92 -2.82
C MET A 4 2.37 -11.90 -2.25
N GLY A 5 1.08 -11.98 -2.60
CA GLY A 5 0.05 -11.04 -2.13
C GLY A 5 -0.83 -11.55 -0.97
N SER A 6 -1.06 -12.87 -0.87
CA SER A 6 -2.11 -13.40 0.02
C SER A 6 -1.68 -13.58 1.50
N SER A 7 -0.37 -13.63 1.81
CA SER A 7 0.10 -13.84 3.19
C SER A 7 0.44 -12.55 3.96
N LEU A 8 0.64 -11.43 3.26
CA LEU A 8 1.06 -10.16 3.88
C LEU A 8 -0.12 -9.29 4.33
N ALA A 9 -1.24 -9.33 3.59
CA ALA A 9 -2.43 -8.53 3.91
C ALA A 9 -2.92 -8.71 5.36
N PRO A 10 -3.16 -9.93 5.88
CA PRO A 10 -3.59 -10.09 7.28
C PRO A 10 -2.51 -9.75 8.31
N ARG A 11 -1.22 -9.71 7.91
CA ARG A 11 -0.10 -9.40 8.82
C ARG A 11 0.18 -7.89 8.92
N LEU A 12 0.04 -7.18 7.80
CA LEU A 12 0.23 -5.72 7.70
C LEU A 12 -1.07 -4.96 7.97
N VAL A 13 -2.19 -5.55 7.59
CA VAL A 13 -3.54 -5.00 7.75
C VAL A 13 -4.44 -6.05 8.44
N PRO A 14 -4.32 -6.19 9.77
CA PRO A 14 -5.23 -7.00 10.56
C PRO A 14 -6.69 -6.56 10.36
N ASP A 15 -7.64 -7.48 10.51
CA ASP A 15 -9.06 -7.19 10.30
C ASP A 15 -9.59 -6.08 11.22
N ASP A 16 -9.09 -5.97 12.44
CA ASP A 16 -9.47 -4.89 13.36
C ASP A 16 -8.95 -3.52 12.93
N LEU A 17 -7.77 -3.46 12.30
CA LEU A 17 -7.29 -2.24 11.66
C LEU A 17 -8.12 -1.90 10.43
N TRP A 18 -8.46 -2.91 9.62
CA TRP A 18 -9.27 -2.74 8.42
C TRP A 18 -10.66 -2.16 8.75
N LYS A 19 -11.34 -2.67 9.78
CA LYS A 19 -12.65 -2.16 10.24
C LYS A 19 -12.64 -0.66 10.59
N LEU A 20 -11.50 -0.13 11.01
CA LEU A 20 -11.35 1.30 11.33
C LEU A 20 -11.08 2.15 10.07
N VAL A 21 -10.33 1.60 9.11
CA VAL A 21 -9.88 2.32 7.91
C VAL A 21 -10.88 2.28 6.77
N GLU A 22 -11.52 1.12 6.53
CA GLU A 22 -12.52 0.92 5.48
C GLU A 22 -13.58 2.03 5.40
N PRO A 23 -14.24 2.46 6.50
CA PRO A 23 -15.25 3.52 6.42
C PRO A 23 -14.69 4.91 6.09
N LEU A 24 -13.37 5.12 6.22
CA LEU A 24 -12.70 6.38 5.91
C LEU A 24 -12.25 6.46 4.45
N LEU A 25 -12.25 5.34 3.72
CA LEU A 25 -11.82 5.32 2.33
C LEU A 25 -12.87 5.97 1.42
N PRO A 26 -12.42 6.81 0.47
CA PRO A 26 -13.32 7.38 -0.51
C PRO A 26 -13.90 6.26 -1.38
N ARG A 27 -15.23 6.23 -1.55
CA ARG A 27 -15.86 5.26 -2.45
C ARG A 27 -15.42 5.54 -3.87
N PHE A 28 -15.01 4.47 -4.56
CA PHE A 28 -14.71 4.57 -5.98
C PHE A 28 -15.99 4.86 -6.77
N GLU A 29 -16.06 6.02 -7.43
CA GLU A 29 -17.18 6.35 -8.32
C GLU A 29 -16.89 5.85 -9.74
N THR A 30 -17.84 5.13 -10.32
CA THR A 30 -17.72 4.64 -11.69
C THR A 30 -17.66 5.84 -12.64
N ARG A 31 -16.52 5.97 -13.35
CA ARG A 31 -16.32 7.10 -14.26
C ARG A 31 -17.18 6.93 -15.52
N PRO A 32 -17.81 7.99 -16.07
CA PRO A 32 -18.61 7.92 -17.30
C PRO A 32 -17.80 7.54 -18.54
N GLN A 33 -16.49 7.69 -18.50
CA GLN A 33 -15.58 7.29 -19.57
C GLN A 33 -15.37 5.78 -19.47
N GLY A 34 -16.12 5.04 -20.29
CA GLY A 34 -16.01 3.58 -20.39
C GLY A 34 -14.64 3.19 -20.92
N GLY A 35 -13.75 2.73 -20.03
CA GLY A 35 -12.43 2.22 -20.36
C GLY A 35 -11.40 2.52 -19.25
N GLY A 36 -10.62 1.50 -18.85
CA GLY A 36 -9.59 1.62 -17.82
C GLY A 36 -9.29 0.28 -17.14
N THR A 37 -8.23 0.24 -16.33
CA THR A 37 -7.96 -0.90 -15.43
C THR A 37 -9.09 -1.04 -14.42
N ALA A 38 -9.59 -2.26 -14.22
CA ALA A 38 -10.61 -2.53 -13.20
C ALA A 38 -10.11 -2.05 -11.83
N PRO A 39 -10.99 -1.48 -10.99
CA PRO A 39 -10.60 -1.08 -9.63
C PRO A 39 -10.06 -2.30 -8.87
N VAL A 40 -8.89 -2.11 -8.25
CA VAL A 40 -8.29 -3.09 -7.35
C VAL A 40 -9.02 -3.01 -6.01
N GLU A 41 -9.12 -4.13 -5.32
CA GLU A 41 -9.73 -4.22 -4.00
C GLU A 41 -9.02 -3.29 -3.00
N ASP A 42 -9.81 -2.53 -2.22
CA ASP A 42 -9.32 -1.42 -1.39
C ASP A 42 -8.31 -1.88 -0.33
N ARG A 43 -8.49 -3.04 0.26
CA ARG A 43 -7.58 -3.63 1.26
C ARG A 43 -6.26 -4.04 0.63
N ALA A 44 -6.25 -4.50 -0.63
CA ALA A 44 -5.02 -4.75 -1.36
C ALA A 44 -4.22 -3.47 -1.62
N VAL A 45 -4.89 -2.38 -2.00
CA VAL A 45 -4.24 -1.06 -2.17
C VAL A 45 -3.70 -0.54 -0.84
N PHE A 46 -4.49 -0.61 0.23
CA PHE A 46 -4.07 -0.20 1.56
C PHE A 46 -2.89 -1.02 2.08
N THR A 47 -2.90 -2.34 1.86
CA THR A 47 -1.77 -3.22 2.18
C THR A 47 -0.50 -2.79 1.45
N ALA A 48 -0.59 -2.41 0.18
CA ALA A 48 0.57 -1.94 -0.59
C ALA A 48 1.13 -0.62 -0.04
N VAL A 49 0.28 0.30 0.41
CA VAL A 49 0.71 1.56 1.06
C VAL A 49 1.41 1.27 2.38
N VAL A 50 0.82 0.44 3.25
CA VAL A 50 1.43 0.04 4.53
C VAL A 50 2.76 -0.68 4.29
N TYR A 51 2.82 -1.56 3.29
CA TYR A 51 4.06 -2.21 2.89
C TYR A 51 5.10 -1.19 2.44
N MET A 52 4.77 -0.21 1.62
CA MET A 52 5.71 0.81 1.15
C MET A 52 6.28 1.65 2.31
N LEU A 53 5.43 2.00 3.28
CA LEU A 53 5.84 2.74 4.48
C LEU A 53 6.72 1.92 5.42
N THR A 54 6.46 0.62 5.55
CA THR A 54 7.20 -0.28 6.45
C THR A 54 8.47 -0.85 5.81
N ALA A 55 8.46 -1.08 4.50
CA ALA A 55 9.57 -1.63 3.73
C ALA A 55 10.56 -0.54 3.25
N SER A 56 10.26 0.73 3.44
CA SER A 56 11.20 1.83 3.19
C SER A 56 11.98 2.15 4.46
N PRO A 57 13.21 1.62 4.65
CA PRO A 57 14.09 2.09 5.71
C PRO A 57 14.48 3.54 5.42
N SER A 58 13.78 4.49 6.04
CA SER A 58 14.22 5.87 6.12
C SER A 58 15.38 5.95 7.11
N GLY A 59 16.59 6.09 6.59
CA GLY A 59 17.78 6.34 7.39
C GLY A 59 19.10 6.35 6.63
N SER A 60 19.27 5.52 5.59
CA SER A 60 20.57 5.38 4.92
C SER A 60 20.65 5.94 3.50
N PHE A 61 19.52 6.28 2.86
CA PHE A 61 19.56 6.89 1.52
C PHE A 61 20.02 8.35 1.57
N LEU A 62 19.61 9.09 2.60
CA LEU A 62 20.09 10.46 2.83
C LEU A 62 21.50 10.49 3.43
N ASP A 63 21.88 9.50 4.25
CA ASP A 63 23.26 9.36 4.76
C ASP A 63 24.27 9.14 3.62
N LYS A 64 23.93 8.30 2.63
CA LYS A 64 24.78 8.07 1.44
C LYS A 64 24.85 9.23 0.46
N LEU A 65 23.86 10.14 0.44
CA LEU A 65 23.86 11.30 -0.46
C LEU A 65 24.52 12.54 0.20
N ILE A 66 24.50 12.63 1.52
CA ILE A 66 25.01 13.78 2.29
C ILE A 66 26.44 13.55 2.82
N PHE A 67 26.84 12.29 3.09
CA PHE A 67 28.09 11.98 3.82
C PHE A 67 29.20 11.28 3.01
N GLY A 68 29.39 11.62 1.73
CA GLY A 68 30.62 11.33 0.96
C GLY A 68 30.75 9.88 0.50
N VAL A 69 30.99 9.60 -0.78
CA VAL A 69 32.35 9.66 -1.36
C VAL A 69 33.42 9.97 -0.31
N ARG A 70 33.92 8.90 0.30
CA ARG A 70 35.30 8.83 0.78
C ARG A 70 35.95 7.58 0.23
#